data_AF-G3NUG3-F1
#
_entry.id   AF-G3NUG3-F1
#
_cell.length_a   1.000
_cell.length_b   1.000
_cell.length_c   1.000
_cell.angle_alpha   90.00
_cell.angle_beta   90.00
_cell.angle_gamma   90.00
#
_symmetry.space_group_name_H-M   'P 1'
#
loop_
_entity.id
_entity.type
_entity.pdbx_description
1 polymer ?
#
loop_
_entity_poly.entity_id
_entity_poly.type
_entity_poly.pdbx_seq_one_letter_code
_entity_poly.pdbx_strand_id
1 'polypeptide(L)'
;MGHGDELGLGIPQLLEAILKLLPLDTYVPSPAAVMDLVESDKQRCLAVPVWDTYTRLLGQAGCQSPLERVERFSFYERAKKAYVVVATGETALYGNVMLKKGVLSAELLQ
;
A
#
# COMPACT_ATOMS: atom_id res chain seq x y z
N MET A 1 -26.73 0.54 12.34
CA MET A 1 -25.47 1.29 12.32
C MET A 1 -24.51 0.59 13.27
N GLY A 2 -23.74 -0.38 12.78
CA GLY A 2 -22.78 -1.13 13.59
C GLY A 2 -21.47 -0.34 13.68
N HIS A 3 -20.94 -0.20 14.89
CA HIS A 3 -19.66 0.45 15.17
C HIS A 3 -18.53 -0.28 14.42
N GLY A 4 -18.01 0.34 13.35
CA GLY A 4 -16.80 -0.13 12.65
C GLY A 4 -15.51 0.20 13.40
N ASP A 5 -15.59 1.00 14.48
CA ASP A 5 -14.44 1.53 15.20
C ASP A 5 -13.80 0.51 16.16
N GLU A 6 -14.45 -0.64 16.42
CA GLU A 6 -13.93 -1.68 17.33
C GLU A 6 -12.90 -2.63 16.68
N LEU A 7 -12.80 -2.67 15.34
CA LEU A 7 -11.93 -3.61 14.61
C LEU A 7 -10.57 -3.02 14.18
N GLY A 8 -10.28 -1.77 14.53
CA GLY A 8 -9.06 -1.05 14.12
C GLY A 8 -9.21 -0.28 12.81
N LEU A 9 -8.17 0.46 12.42
CA LEU A 9 -8.19 1.32 11.22
C LEU A 9 -8.00 0.51 9.94
N GLY A 10 -8.75 0.84 8.88
CA GLY A 10 -8.56 0.28 7.54
C GLY A 10 -7.33 0.88 6.84
N ILE A 11 -6.75 0.14 5.88
CA ILE A 11 -5.53 0.58 5.20
C ILE A 11 -5.76 1.83 4.34
N PRO A 12 -6.88 2.05 3.61
CA PRO A 12 -7.08 3.27 2.84
C PRO A 12 -6.98 4.56 3.67
N GLN A 13 -7.61 4.58 4.85
CA GLN A 13 -7.60 5.73 5.76
C GLN A 13 -6.18 5.98 6.31
N LEU A 14 -5.51 4.91 6.74
CA LEU A 14 -4.15 4.99 7.25
C LEU A 14 -3.15 5.40 6.16
N LEU A 15 -3.29 4.86 4.95
CA LEU A 15 -2.46 5.18 3.81
C LEU A 15 -2.58 6.66 3.43
N GLU A 16 -3.80 7.19 3.37
CA GLU A 16 -4.02 8.62 3.11
C GLU A 16 -3.30 9.50 4.14
N ALA A 17 -3.39 9.14 5.43
CA ALA A 17 -2.71 9.88 6.49
C ALA A 17 -1.18 9.78 6.40
N ILE A 18 -0.63 8.60 6.12
CA ILE A 18 0.81 8.38 5.96
C ILE A 18 1.35 9.18 4.77
N LEU A 19 0.66 9.17 3.63
CA LEU A 19 1.12 9.85 2.40
C LEU A 19 1.17 11.38 2.54
N LYS A 20 0.44 11.97 3.50
CA LYS A 20 0.56 13.41 3.81
C LYS A 20 1.90 13.79 4.45
N LEU A 21 2.60 12.83 5.06
CA LEU A 21 3.82 13.05 5.85
C LEU A 21 5.04 12.31 5.29
N LEU A 22 4.82 11.20 4.58
CA LEU A 22 5.88 10.32 4.10
C LEU A 22 6.09 10.51 2.59
N PRO A 23 7.17 11.20 2.16
CA PRO A 23 7.51 11.24 0.74
C PRO A 23 7.87 9.84 0.26
N LEU A 24 7.45 9.50 -0.95
CA LEU A 24 7.75 8.23 -1.59
C LEU A 24 9.04 8.31 -2.40
N ASP A 25 9.74 7.19 -2.53
CA ASP A 25 11.01 7.11 -3.23
C ASP A 25 10.84 7.26 -4.76
N THR A 26 11.37 8.35 -5.30
CA THR A 26 11.32 8.68 -6.73
C THR A 26 12.44 8.04 -7.54
N TYR A 27 13.39 7.34 -6.91
CA TYR A 27 14.52 6.68 -7.59
C TYR A 27 14.25 5.21 -7.92
N VAL A 28 13.04 4.72 -7.64
CA VAL A 28 12.61 3.36 -7.99
C VAL A 28 11.42 3.40 -8.95
N PRO A 29 11.24 2.38 -9.81
CA PRO A 29 10.10 2.35 -10.74
C PRO A 29 8.74 2.46 -10.04
N SER A 30 8.59 1.75 -8.91
CA SER A 30 7.38 1.72 -8.09
C SER A 30 7.73 1.80 -6.61
N PRO A 31 7.46 2.93 -5.92
CA PRO A 31 7.69 3.04 -4.48
C PRO A 31 6.62 2.34 -3.64
N ALA A 32 5.51 1.93 -4.25
CA ALA A 32 4.43 1.21 -3.60
C ALA A 32 4.25 -0.18 -4.23
N ALA A 33 4.13 -1.20 -3.39
CA ALA A 33 3.98 -2.58 -3.80
C ALA A 33 2.84 -3.26 -3.04
N VAL A 34 2.14 -4.17 -3.69
CA VAL A 34 1.17 -5.07 -3.06
C VAL A 34 1.54 -6.53 -3.35
N MET A 35 0.90 -7.45 -2.64
CA MET A 35 1.00 -8.86 -2.98
C MET A 35 0.16 -9.17 -4.21
N ASP A 36 0.72 -9.89 -5.16
CA ASP A 36 0.00 -10.38 -6.33
C ASP A 36 -0.93 -11.55 -5.96
N LEU A 37 -1.92 -11.77 -6.81
CA LEU A 37 -2.83 -12.91 -6.69
C LEU A 37 -2.05 -14.22 -6.86
N VAL A 38 -2.39 -15.23 -6.06
CA VAL A 38 -1.95 -16.59 -6.34
C VAL A 38 -2.67 -17.13 -7.59
N GLU A 39 -2.08 -18.16 -8.22
CA GLU A 39 -2.57 -18.70 -9.49
C GLU A 39 -4.05 -19.11 -9.46
N SER A 40 -4.50 -19.75 -8.37
CA SER A 40 -5.91 -20.14 -8.22
C SER A 40 -6.88 -18.95 -8.18
N ASP A 41 -6.46 -17.81 -7.64
CA ASP A 41 -7.31 -16.62 -7.57
C ASP A 41 -7.27 -15.83 -8.89
N LYS A 42 -6.15 -15.88 -9.63
CA LYS A 42 -6.05 -15.38 -11.00
C LYS A 42 -7.00 -16.14 -11.93
N GLN A 43 -7.00 -17.47 -11.87
CA GLN A 43 -7.88 -18.33 -12.68
C GLN A 43 -9.38 -18.08 -12.41
N ARG A 44 -9.71 -17.68 -11.18
CA ARG A 44 -11.08 -17.32 -10.77
C ARG A 44 -11.42 -15.86 -11.04
N CYS A 45 -10.52 -15.09 -11.65
CA CYS A 45 -10.67 -13.66 -11.89
C CYS A 45 -11.08 -12.89 -10.62
N LEU A 46 -10.47 -13.21 -9.47
CA LEU A 46 -10.80 -12.56 -8.21
C LEU A 46 -10.53 -11.05 -8.32
N ALA A 47 -11.58 -10.25 -8.13
CA ALA A 47 -11.45 -8.79 -8.10
C ALA A 47 -10.78 -8.33 -6.81
N VAL A 48 -9.91 -7.32 -6.92
CA VAL A 48 -9.25 -6.68 -5.77
C VAL A 48 -9.48 -5.16 -5.80
N PRO A 49 -10.70 -4.68 -5.52
CA PRO A 49 -11.07 -3.26 -5.69
C PRO A 49 -10.27 -2.29 -4.81
N VAL A 50 -9.68 -2.78 -3.71
CA VAL A 50 -8.86 -1.96 -2.83
C VAL A 50 -7.61 -1.44 -3.52
N TRP A 51 -7.10 -2.13 -4.55
CA TRP A 51 -5.95 -1.67 -5.33
C TRP A 51 -6.22 -0.40 -6.14
N ASP A 52 -7.44 -0.23 -6.64
CA ASP A 52 -7.84 1.01 -7.34
C ASP A 52 -7.88 2.18 -6.36
N THR A 53 -8.33 1.91 -5.13
CA THR A 53 -8.33 2.90 -4.06
C THR A 53 -6.91 3.33 -3.71
N TYR A 54 -5.97 2.39 -3.56
CA TYR A 54 -4.57 2.73 -3.31
C TYR A 54 -3.94 3.50 -4.47
N THR A 55 -4.22 3.09 -5.71
CA THR A 55 -3.72 3.79 -6.91
C THR A 55 -4.21 5.24 -6.94
N ARG A 56 -5.48 5.48 -6.62
CA ARG A 56 -6.03 6.84 -6.50
C ARG A 56 -5.36 7.65 -5.39
N LEU A 57 -5.20 7.08 -4.20
CA LEU A 57 -4.57 7.75 -3.06
C LEU A 57 -3.10 8.11 -3.35
N LEU A 58 -2.35 7.19 -3.97
CA LEU A 58 -0.97 7.44 -4.42
C LEU A 58 -0.92 8.56 -5.46
N GLY A 59 -1.82 8.55 -6.43
CA GLY A 59 -1.93 9.60 -7.44
C GLY A 59 -2.23 10.98 -6.84
N GLN A 60 -3.13 11.04 -5.84
CA GLN A 60 -3.43 12.26 -5.09
C GLN A 60 -2.23 12.78 -4.29
N ALA A 61 -1.34 11.87 -3.85
CA ALA A 61 -0.08 12.20 -3.20
C ALA A 61 1.08 12.50 -4.19
N GLY A 62 0.79 12.59 -5.50
CA GLY A 62 1.79 12.91 -6.53
C GLY A 62 2.58 11.71 -7.07
N CYS A 63 2.28 10.48 -6.63
CA CYS A 63 2.91 9.28 -7.15
C CYS A 63 2.11 8.70 -8.32
N GLN A 64 2.60 8.88 -9.54
CA GLN A 64 1.96 8.35 -10.76
C GLN A 64 2.45 6.94 -11.14
N SER A 65 3.43 6.39 -10.41
CA SER A 65 3.91 5.02 -10.64
C SER A 65 2.82 4.00 -10.34
N PRO A 66 2.70 2.93 -11.14
CA PRO A 66 1.77 1.84 -10.84
C PRO A 66 2.22 1.08 -9.58
N LEU A 67 1.25 0.43 -8.93
CA LEU A 67 1.53 -0.53 -7.86
C LEU A 67 2.34 -1.70 -8.42
N GLU A 68 3.50 -1.97 -7.81
CA GLU A 68 4.25 -3.20 -8.07
C GLU A 68 3.44 -4.40 -7.55
N ARG A 69 3.29 -5.44 -8.37
CA ARG A 69 2.69 -6.71 -7.97
C ARG A 69 3.81 -7.70 -7.62
N VAL A 70 3.88 -8.10 -6.36
CA VAL A 70 4.96 -8.97 -5.86
C VAL A 70 4.37 -10.34 -5.51
N GLU A 71 5.00 -11.40 -6.01
CA GLU A 71 4.63 -12.78 -5.67
C GLU A 71 4.55 -12.99 -4.14
N ARG A 72 3.61 -13.81 -3.68
CA ARG A 72 3.26 -14.00 -2.26
C ARG A 72 4.44 -14.24 -1.33
N PHE A 73 5.30 -15.21 -1.63
CA PHE A 73 6.45 -15.52 -0.78
C PHE A 73 7.52 -14.42 -0.86
N SER A 74 7.72 -13.86 -2.03
CA SER A 74 8.61 -12.71 -2.25
C SER A 74 8.15 -11.48 -1.46
N PHE A 75 6.83 -11.26 -1.35
CA PHE A 75 6.25 -10.20 -0.52
C PHE A 75 6.54 -10.45 0.97
N TYR A 76 6.41 -11.69 1.45
CA TYR A 76 6.77 -12.03 2.82
C TYR A 76 8.25 -11.81 3.12
N GLU A 77 9.15 -12.22 2.21
CA GLU A 77 10.59 -12.01 2.37
C GLU A 77 10.97 -10.53 2.36
N ARG A 78 10.29 -9.71 1.54
CA ARG A 78 10.47 -8.26 1.52
C ARG A 78 9.90 -7.61 2.78
N ALA A 79 8.76 -8.07 3.29
CA ALA A 79 8.13 -7.55 4.50
C ALA A 79 8.97 -7.81 5.77
N LYS A 80 9.64 -8.96 5.86
CA LYS A 80 10.60 -9.25 6.95
C LYS A 80 11.77 -8.26 7.02
N LYS A 81 12.10 -7.62 5.90
CA LYS A 81 13.17 -6.62 5.79
C LYS A 81 12.65 -5.18 5.91
N ALA A 82 11.34 -4.99 6.05
CA ALA A 82 10.77 -3.67 6.24
C ALA A 82 11.18 -3.09 7.60
N TYR A 83 11.30 -1.77 7.68
CA TYR A 83 11.63 -1.09 8.92
C TYR A 83 10.52 -1.24 9.98
N VAL A 84 9.27 -1.24 9.54
CA VAL A 84 8.09 -1.38 10.40
C VAL A 84 6.99 -2.12 9.65
N VAL A 85 6.24 -2.95 10.37
CA VAL A 85 4.98 -3.54 9.90
C VAL A 85 3.88 -3.05 10.82
N VAL A 86 2.85 -2.42 10.24
CA VAL A 86 1.69 -1.93 10.98
C VAL A 86 0.55 -2.93 10.82
N ALA A 87 0.12 -3.55 11.92
CA ALA A 87 -1.08 -4.37 11.93
C ALA A 87 -2.31 -3.44 11.91
N THR A 88 -3.27 -3.73 11.02
CA THR A 88 -4.46 -2.91 10.77
C THR A 88 -5.72 -3.74 10.94
N GLY A 89 -6.89 -3.09 10.96
CA GLY A 89 -8.20 -3.72 10.93
C GLY A 89 -8.70 -4.07 9.52
N GLU A 90 -7.84 -3.97 8.50
CA GLU A 90 -8.24 -4.17 7.12
C GLU A 90 -8.65 -5.63 6.85
N THR A 91 -9.80 -5.77 6.19
CA THR A 91 -10.40 -7.08 5.87
C THR A 91 -10.33 -7.42 4.39
N ALA A 92 -10.00 -6.43 3.53
CA ALA A 92 -9.85 -6.64 2.11
C ALA A 92 -8.74 -7.66 1.80
N LEU A 93 -9.10 -8.70 1.04
CA LEU A 93 -8.14 -9.68 0.53
C LEU A 93 -7.10 -8.98 -0.34
N TYR A 94 -5.84 -9.36 -0.20
CA TYR A 94 -4.70 -8.73 -0.88
C TYR A 94 -4.61 -7.20 -0.63
N GLY A 95 -5.16 -6.73 0.49
CA GLY A 95 -5.12 -5.33 0.90
C GLY A 95 -3.78 -4.85 1.45
N ASN A 96 -2.81 -5.74 1.69
CA ASN A 96 -1.49 -5.34 2.14
C ASN A 96 -0.77 -4.45 1.11
N VAL A 97 -0.17 -3.37 1.58
CA VAL A 97 0.63 -2.42 0.79
C VAL A 97 1.94 -2.13 1.49
N MET A 98 3.02 -2.05 0.73
CA MET A 98 4.35 -1.68 1.18
C MET A 98 4.75 -0.37 0.53
N LEU A 99 5.30 0.54 1.32
CA LEU A 99 5.78 1.85 0.87
C LEU A 99 7.29 1.94 1.06
N LYS A 100 7.98 2.51 0.07
CA LYS A 100 9.40 2.87 0.15
C LYS A 100 9.50 4.37 0.37
N LYS A 101 9.98 4.76 1.55
CA LYS A 101 10.24 6.16 1.91
C LYS A 101 11.32 6.75 1.01
N GLY A 102 11.05 7.92 0.44
CA GLY A 102 11.98 8.72 -0.33
C GLY A 102 12.68 9.80 0.48
N VAL A 103 13.17 10.81 -0.23
CA VAL A 103 13.86 11.97 0.32
C VAL A 103 12.88 13.14 0.45
N LEU A 104 12.96 13.92 1.53
CA LEU A 104 12.31 15.22 1.62
C LEU A 104 13.17 16.25 0.88
N SER A 105 12.62 16.91 -0.15
CA SER A 105 13.29 18.05 -0.76
C SER A 105 13.28 19.23 0.21
N ALA A 106 14.27 20.12 0.09
CA ALA A 106 14.36 21.32 0.92
C ALA A 106 13.13 22.24 0.78
N GLU A 107 12.46 22.19 -0.37
CA GLU A 107 11.23 22.94 -0.70
C GLU A 107 10.02 22.51 0.14
N LEU A 108 9.98 21.26 0.62
CA LEU A 108 8.91 20.73 1.49
C LEU A 108 9.15 21.01 2.98
N LEU A 109 10.29 21.61 3.33
CA LEU A 109 10.67 21.96 4.72
C LEU A 109 10.45 23.44 5.05
N GLN A 110 9.97 24.25 4.08
CA GLN A 110 9.64 25.67 4.23
C GLN A 110 8.14 25.87 4.44
#